data_AF-A0A674JN83-F1
#
_entry.id   AF-A0A674JN83-F1
#
_cell.length_a   1.000
_cell.length_b   1.000
_cell.length_c   1.000
_cell.angle_alpha   90.00
_cell.angle_beta   90.00
_cell.angle_gamma   90.00
#
_symmetry.space_group_name_H-M   'P 1'
#
loop_
_entity.id
_entity.type
_entity.pdbx_description
1 polymer ?
#
loop_
_entity_poly.entity_id
_entity_poly.type
_entity_poly.pdbx_seq_one_letter_code
_entity_poly.pdbx_strand_id
1 'polypeptide(L)'
;MKGAELYLEACKLVGVVPVSYFLRNMEEPYMNLNHHGLGPQGAKAIAIALVSNTTITHLELEDNWILAEGVMCLVQMLRENCYIQELNISNNHIGTEGAEAISRMFLDNISSLRGNYRVKELDLSHNEFSEKGGEHLGQMLGILSLRDLWGPALILLNLPKSKSRVLIVSQGKTFTNLSLSLSISAYLSQWPLDSKCMLFNHTVLP
;
A
#
# COMPACT_ATOMS: atom_id res chain seq x y z
N MET A 1 4.37 5.58 27.88
CA MET A 1 5.71 5.60 27.29
C MET A 1 5.72 6.60 26.15
N LYS A 2 6.75 7.43 26.04
CA LYS A 2 6.92 8.33 24.89
C LYS A 2 7.29 7.48 23.67
N GLY A 3 6.83 7.84 22.46
CA GLY A 3 7.08 7.06 21.23
C GLY A 3 8.56 6.73 20.99
N ALA A 4 9.46 7.65 21.35
CA ALA A 4 10.91 7.46 21.24
C ALA A 4 11.46 6.33 22.14
N GLU A 5 10.93 6.19 23.36
CA GLU A 5 11.34 5.12 24.28
C GLU A 5 10.92 3.75 23.76
N LEU A 6 9.68 3.64 23.26
CA LEU A 6 9.19 2.43 22.60
C LEU A 6 10.03 2.05 21.38
N TYR A 7 10.41 3.03 20.56
CA TYR A 7 11.26 2.79 19.40
C TYR A 7 12.65 2.25 19.79
N LEU A 8 13.29 2.85 20.79
CA LEU A 8 14.61 2.41 21.27
C LEU A 8 14.57 0.98 21.82
N GLU A 9 13.56 0.66 22.63
CA GLU A 9 13.37 -0.71 23.13
C GLU A 9 13.05 -1.69 22.01
N ALA A 10 12.23 -1.30 21.03
CA ALA A 10 11.96 -2.13 19.86
C ALA A 10 13.23 -2.40 19.03
N CYS A 11 14.05 -1.38 18.79
CA CYS A 11 15.33 -1.53 18.09
C CYS A 11 16.27 -2.49 18.82
N LYS A 12 16.36 -2.37 20.14
CA LYS A 12 17.16 -3.27 20.98
C LYS A 12 16.65 -4.71 20.91
N LEU A 13 15.33 -4.91 20.95
CA LEU A 13 14.70 -6.23 20.88
C LEU A 13 14.96 -6.94 19.55
N VAL A 14 14.91 -6.21 18.44
CA VAL A 14 15.08 -6.79 17.09
C VAL A 14 16.51 -6.67 16.55
N GLY A 15 17.44 -6.14 17.36
CA GLY A 15 18.87 -6.10 17.04
C GLY A 15 19.25 -5.12 15.93
N VAL A 16 18.57 -3.98 15.81
CA VAL A 16 18.84 -2.95 14.79
C VAL A 16 19.33 -1.64 15.41
N VAL A 17 20.08 -0.88 14.62
CA VAL A 17 20.53 0.46 15.01
C VAL A 17 19.37 1.45 14.82
N PRO A 18 18.99 2.23 15.86
CA PRO A 18 17.93 3.22 15.73
C PRO A 18 18.24 4.31 14.70
N VAL A 19 17.25 4.65 13.88
CA VAL A 19 17.34 5.79 12.96
C VAL A 19 17.18 7.08 13.76
N SER A 20 18.27 7.85 13.88
CA SER A 20 18.29 9.10 14.65
C SER A 20 17.30 10.13 14.13
N TYR A 21 17.05 10.16 12.81
CA TYR A 21 16.08 11.06 12.21
C TYR A 21 14.66 10.77 12.69
N PHE A 22 14.27 9.49 12.75
CA PHE A 22 12.95 9.08 13.24
C PHE A 22 12.73 9.59 14.67
N LEU A 23 13.68 9.34 15.58
CA LEU A 23 13.63 9.77 16.98
C LEU A 23 13.40 11.27 17.16
N ARG A 24 14.00 12.09 16.29
CA ARG A 24 13.95 13.56 16.41
C ARG A 24 12.69 14.17 15.82
N ASN A 25 11.97 13.45 14.96
CA ASN A 25 10.85 13.98 14.19
C ASN A 25 9.54 13.21 14.42
N MET A 26 9.43 12.39 15.47
CA MET A 26 8.21 11.60 15.75
C MET A 26 6.96 12.46 16.06
N GLU A 27 7.17 13.75 16.31
CA GLU A 27 6.14 14.75 16.59
C GLU A 27 5.77 15.58 15.34
N GLU A 28 6.35 15.27 14.18
CA GLU A 28 6.02 15.91 12.91
C GLU A 28 4.98 15.09 12.13
N PRO A 29 4.07 15.73 11.38
CA PRO A 29 3.05 15.03 10.62
C PRO A 29 3.60 14.29 9.39
N TYR A 30 4.75 14.72 8.88
CA TYR A 30 5.43 14.15 7.73
C TYR A 30 6.76 13.52 8.16
N MET A 31 6.88 12.20 7.94
CA MET A 31 8.05 11.43 8.30
C MET A 31 8.66 10.81 7.05
N ASN A 32 9.85 11.28 6.66
CA ASN A 32 10.61 10.72 5.56
C ASN A 32 11.76 9.86 6.06
N LEU A 33 11.70 8.57 5.75
CA LEU A 33 12.72 7.58 6.08
C LEU A 33 13.19 6.83 4.82
N ASN A 34 13.13 7.47 3.65
CA ASN A 34 13.58 6.85 2.40
C ASN A 34 15.08 6.55 2.46
N HIS A 35 15.51 5.46 1.80
CA HIS A 35 16.93 5.12 1.64
C HIS A 35 17.72 4.93 2.97
N HIS A 36 17.06 4.45 4.03
CA HIS A 36 17.70 4.18 5.33
C HIS A 36 18.15 2.73 5.49
N GLY A 37 17.87 1.85 4.53
CA GLY A 37 18.25 0.44 4.59
C GLY A 37 17.67 -0.28 5.82
N LEU A 38 16.42 0.05 6.17
CA LEU A 38 15.77 -0.42 7.39
C LEU A 38 15.74 -1.95 7.49
N GLY A 39 15.54 -2.63 6.36
CA GLY A 39 15.28 -4.06 6.33
C GLY A 39 13.95 -4.44 7.02
N PRO A 40 13.64 -5.74 7.08
CA PRO A 40 12.44 -6.22 7.76
C PRO A 40 12.39 -5.85 9.25
N GLN A 41 13.54 -5.96 9.95
CA GLN A 41 13.60 -5.71 11.39
C GLN A 41 13.55 -4.21 11.72
N GLY A 42 14.14 -3.33 10.90
CA GLY A 42 13.99 -1.89 11.08
C GLY A 42 12.54 -1.44 10.86
N ALA A 43 11.89 -1.98 9.83
CA ALA A 43 10.46 -1.75 9.59
C ALA A 43 9.59 -2.21 10.77
N LYS A 44 9.90 -3.38 11.34
CA LYS A 44 9.23 -3.90 12.55
C LYS A 44 9.41 -2.98 13.76
N ALA A 45 10.62 -2.46 13.99
CA ALA A 45 10.87 -1.53 15.09
C ALA A 45 10.08 -0.22 14.93
N ILE A 46 10.05 0.33 13.71
CA ILE A 46 9.24 1.52 13.38
C ILE A 46 7.75 1.22 13.57
N ALA A 47 7.27 0.10 13.06
CA ALA A 47 5.87 -0.31 13.18
C ALA A 47 5.42 -0.36 14.65
N ILE A 48 6.21 -0.96 15.54
CA ILE A 48 5.93 -1.01 16.99
C ILE A 48 5.76 0.39 17.58
N ALA A 49 6.67 1.31 17.25
CA ALA A 49 6.63 2.67 17.76
C ALA A 49 5.46 3.50 17.20
N LEU A 50 5.00 3.16 15.99
CA LEU A 50 3.92 3.86 15.32
C LEU A 50 2.52 3.36 15.73
N VAL A 51 2.36 2.19 16.35
CA VAL A 51 1.04 1.67 16.77
C VAL A 51 0.21 2.71 17.53
N SER A 52 0.83 3.45 18.45
CA SER A 52 0.17 4.49 19.25
C SER A 52 0.56 5.93 18.85
N ASN A 53 1.28 6.11 17.74
CA ASN A 53 1.64 7.45 17.27
C ASN A 53 0.43 8.10 16.60
N THR A 54 0.02 9.26 17.11
CA THR A 54 -1.17 9.98 16.63
C THR A 54 -0.82 11.20 15.77
N THR A 55 0.47 11.42 15.50
CA THR A 55 0.97 12.65 14.91
C THR A 55 1.34 12.47 13.45
N ILE A 56 2.05 11.38 13.13
CA ILE A 56 2.48 11.06 11.77
C ILE A 56 1.25 10.68 10.95
N THR A 57 1.05 11.42 9.87
CA THR A 57 -0.04 11.21 8.91
C THR A 57 0.49 10.82 7.52
N HIS A 58 1.73 11.19 7.21
CA HIS A 58 2.42 10.88 5.95
C HIS A 58 3.73 10.17 6.27
N LEU A 59 3.90 8.96 5.78
CA LEU A 59 5.05 8.11 6.05
C LEU A 59 5.69 7.64 4.75
N GLU A 60 6.92 8.09 4.51
CA GLU A 60 7.73 7.67 3.37
C GLU A 60 8.78 6.64 3.81
N LEU A 61 8.72 5.46 3.20
CA LEU A 61 9.61 4.32 3.44
C LEU A 61 10.17 3.76 2.13
N GLU A 62 10.23 4.56 1.07
CA GLU A 62 10.77 4.12 -0.23
C GLU A 62 12.21 3.59 -0.11
N ASP A 63 12.50 2.51 -0.84
CA ASP A 63 13.86 1.98 -1.00
C ASP A 63 14.55 1.65 0.34
N ASN A 64 13.91 0.78 1.12
CA ASN A 64 14.38 0.38 2.44
C ASN A 64 14.57 -1.12 2.62
N TRP A 65 14.44 -1.92 1.54
CA TRP A 65 14.55 -3.38 1.60
C TRP A 65 13.63 -4.00 2.67
N ILE A 66 12.39 -3.50 2.79
CA ILE A 66 11.46 -3.94 3.84
C ILE A 66 11.05 -5.42 3.68
N LEU A 67 10.99 -5.92 2.44
CA LEU A 67 10.55 -7.27 2.09
C LEU A 67 9.12 -7.60 2.56
N ALA A 68 8.64 -8.79 2.24
CA ALA A 68 7.33 -9.26 2.69
C ALA A 68 7.20 -9.27 4.24
N GLU A 69 8.25 -9.71 4.95
CA GLU A 69 8.25 -9.80 6.41
C GLU A 69 8.05 -8.43 7.09
N GLY A 70 8.77 -7.40 6.62
CA GLY A 70 8.61 -6.05 7.17
C GLY A 70 7.23 -5.47 6.87
N VAL A 71 6.68 -5.74 5.68
CA VAL A 71 5.32 -5.31 5.30
C VAL A 71 4.27 -5.93 6.19
N MET A 72 4.39 -7.20 6.58
CA MET A 72 3.46 -7.82 7.53
C MET A 72 3.40 -7.06 8.86
N CYS A 73 4.54 -6.55 9.33
CA CYS A 73 4.61 -5.74 10.55
C CYS A 73 3.94 -4.37 10.35
N LEU A 74 4.17 -3.71 9.21
CA LEU A 74 3.52 -2.43 8.87
C LEU A 74 2.01 -2.58 8.75
N VAL A 75 1.56 -3.63 8.06
CA VAL A 75 0.15 -3.99 7.91
C VAL A 75 -0.51 -4.23 9.28
N GLN A 76 0.16 -4.94 10.19
CA GLN A 76 -0.37 -5.14 11.54
C GLN A 76 -0.46 -3.83 12.33
N MET A 77 0.52 -2.93 12.16
CA MET A 77 0.48 -1.59 12.76
C MET A 77 -0.70 -0.76 12.22
N LEU A 78 -0.97 -0.80 10.91
CA LEU A 78 -2.09 -0.08 10.29
C LEU A 78 -3.48 -0.57 10.71
N ARG A 79 -3.59 -1.78 11.29
CA ARG A 79 -4.86 -2.26 11.89
C ARG A 79 -5.21 -1.48 13.16
N GLU A 80 -4.19 -1.02 13.89
CA GLU A 80 -4.35 -0.31 15.16
C GLU A 80 -4.17 1.21 15.01
N ASN A 81 -3.27 1.65 14.13
CA ASN A 81 -3.02 3.06 13.84
C ASN A 81 -4.06 3.61 12.85
N CYS A 82 -4.86 4.57 13.31
CA CYS A 82 -5.90 5.22 12.51
C CYS A 82 -5.55 6.66 12.07
N TYR A 83 -4.28 7.05 12.18
CA TYR A 83 -3.81 8.42 11.90
C TYR A 83 -3.03 8.53 10.59
N ILE A 84 -2.29 7.49 10.21
CA ILE A 84 -1.59 7.43 8.94
C ILE A 84 -2.61 7.47 7.80
N GLN A 85 -2.43 8.44 6.91
CA GLN A 85 -3.26 8.73 5.75
C GLN A 85 -2.52 8.47 4.44
N GLU A 86 -1.21 8.64 4.42
CA GLU A 86 -0.39 8.46 3.22
C GLU A 86 0.82 7.60 3.58
N LEU A 87 1.01 6.52 2.82
CA LEU A 87 2.08 5.56 3.03
C LEU A 87 2.75 5.23 1.70
N ASN A 88 4.03 5.54 1.59
CA ASN A 88 4.85 5.10 0.47
C ASN A 88 5.77 3.96 0.92
N ILE A 89 5.58 2.76 0.35
CA ILE A 89 6.48 1.61 0.52
C ILE A 89 6.97 1.11 -0.84
N SER A 90 7.12 2.00 -1.82
CA SER A 90 7.70 1.68 -3.12
C SER A 90 9.16 1.21 -3.02
N ASN A 91 9.64 0.48 -4.03
CA ASN A 91 11.05 0.03 -4.12
C ASN A 91 11.52 -0.82 -2.92
N ASN A 92 10.67 -1.66 -2.33
CA ASN A 92 10.98 -2.40 -1.09
C ASN A 92 11.09 -3.93 -1.25
N HIS A 93 11.11 -4.43 -2.49
CA HIS A 93 11.20 -5.87 -2.80
C HIS A 93 10.15 -6.71 -2.03
N ILE A 94 8.92 -6.19 -1.95
CA ILE A 94 7.84 -6.80 -1.16
C ILE A 94 7.43 -8.17 -1.73
N GLY A 95 7.44 -8.32 -3.05
CA GLY A 95 7.10 -9.58 -3.72
C GLY A 95 5.64 -10.02 -3.51
N THR A 96 5.32 -11.23 -3.96
CA THR A 96 3.96 -11.76 -3.97
C THR A 96 3.37 -11.98 -2.58
N GLU A 97 4.18 -12.45 -1.63
CA GLU A 97 3.73 -12.72 -0.27
C GLU A 97 3.27 -11.44 0.43
N GLY A 98 4.01 -10.34 0.27
CA GLY A 98 3.59 -9.06 0.84
C GLY A 98 2.40 -8.44 0.11
N ALA A 99 2.25 -8.63 -1.20
CA ALA A 99 1.03 -8.24 -1.92
C ALA A 99 -0.21 -8.97 -1.37
N GLU A 100 -0.10 -10.27 -1.10
CA GLU A 100 -1.18 -11.04 -0.47
C GLU A 100 -1.48 -10.54 0.95
N ALA A 101 -0.46 -10.28 1.76
CA ALA A 101 -0.63 -9.77 3.12
C ALA A 101 -1.34 -8.41 3.17
N ILE A 102 -0.94 -7.48 2.30
CA ILE A 102 -1.61 -6.19 2.11
C ILE A 102 -3.07 -6.43 1.71
N SER A 103 -3.31 -7.23 0.68
CA SER A 103 -4.66 -7.52 0.16
C SER A 103 -5.57 -8.09 1.25
N ARG A 104 -5.09 -9.08 2.01
CA ARG A 104 -5.85 -9.70 3.10
C ARG A 104 -6.19 -8.69 4.20
N MET A 105 -5.26 -7.83 4.61
CA MET A 105 -5.53 -6.80 5.63
C MET A 105 -6.69 -5.91 5.23
N PHE A 106 -6.68 -5.41 4.00
CA PHE A 106 -7.74 -4.56 3.51
C PHE A 106 -9.08 -5.29 3.46
N LEU A 107 -9.10 -6.54 2.99
CA LEU A 107 -10.31 -7.35 2.92
C LEU A 107 -10.86 -7.73 4.31
N ASP A 108 -9.98 -8.07 5.27
CA ASP A 108 -10.37 -8.40 6.65
C ASP A 108 -11.06 -7.19 7.33
N ASN A 109 -10.53 -5.99 7.12
CA ASN A 109 -11.07 -4.76 7.67
C ASN A 109 -12.50 -4.46 7.18
N ILE A 110 -12.79 -4.81 5.93
CA ILE A 110 -14.13 -4.69 5.33
C ILE A 110 -15.12 -5.66 5.99
N SER A 111 -14.69 -6.90 6.25
CA SER A 111 -15.54 -7.94 6.82
C SER A 111 -15.86 -7.70 8.30
N SER A 112 -14.94 -7.05 9.02
CA SER A 112 -15.02 -6.93 10.48
C SER A 112 -15.84 -5.74 10.99
N LEU A 113 -16.33 -4.83 10.13
CA LEU A 113 -17.01 -3.56 10.50
C LEU A 113 -16.25 -2.70 11.55
N ARG A 114 -14.98 -3.04 11.82
CA ARG A 114 -14.09 -2.42 12.81
C ARG A 114 -13.00 -1.55 12.17
N GLY A 115 -13.01 -1.42 10.84
CA GLY A 115 -11.94 -0.78 10.10
C GLY A 115 -11.87 0.72 10.36
N ASN A 116 -11.00 1.16 11.28
CA ASN A 116 -10.57 2.55 11.44
C ASN A 116 -9.49 2.94 10.41
N TYR A 117 -9.59 2.39 9.20
CA TYR A 117 -8.55 2.59 8.19
C TYR A 117 -8.70 3.97 7.56
N ARG A 118 -7.65 4.79 7.68
CA ARG A 118 -7.61 6.16 7.16
C ARG A 118 -6.61 6.37 6.03
N VAL A 119 -5.86 5.35 5.62
CA VAL A 119 -4.92 5.54 4.51
C VAL A 119 -5.71 5.78 3.23
N LYS A 120 -5.49 6.96 2.67
CA LYS A 120 -6.03 7.46 1.42
C LYS A 120 -5.04 7.24 0.29
N GLU A 121 -3.75 7.19 0.58
CA GLU A 121 -2.73 6.98 -0.44
C GLU A 121 -1.77 5.87 -0.02
N LEU A 122 -1.64 4.87 -0.88
CA LEU A 122 -0.71 3.77 -0.70
C LEU A 122 0.08 3.57 -1.99
N ASP A 123 1.37 3.91 -1.97
CA ASP A 123 2.27 3.64 -3.08
C ASP A 123 2.99 2.30 -2.87
N LEU A 124 2.72 1.35 -3.77
CA LEU A 124 3.37 0.03 -3.82
C LEU A 124 4.21 -0.15 -5.08
N SER A 125 4.50 0.91 -5.83
CA SER A 125 5.25 0.83 -7.07
C SER A 125 6.62 0.15 -6.89
N HIS A 126 7.11 -0.50 -7.95
CA HIS A 126 8.47 -1.06 -7.98
C HIS A 126 8.78 -2.09 -6.87
N ASN A 127 7.80 -2.94 -6.54
CA ASN A 127 7.93 -3.96 -5.49
C ASN A 127 8.01 -5.41 -5.97
N GLU A 128 8.40 -5.61 -7.24
CA GLU A 128 8.69 -6.93 -7.81
C GLU A 128 7.55 -7.94 -7.68
N PHE A 129 6.30 -7.48 -7.81
CA PHE A 129 5.14 -8.35 -7.77
C PHE A 129 5.09 -9.28 -8.99
N SER A 130 4.87 -10.58 -8.75
CA SER A 130 4.49 -11.53 -9.80
C SER A 130 3.03 -11.32 -10.25
N GLU A 131 2.62 -12.02 -11.32
CA GLU A 131 1.23 -12.03 -11.81
C GLU A 131 0.22 -12.32 -10.68
N LYS A 132 0.50 -13.33 -9.85
CA LYS A 132 -0.34 -13.66 -8.67
C LYS A 132 -0.42 -12.52 -7.66
N GLY A 133 0.68 -11.80 -7.44
CA GLY A 133 0.68 -10.63 -6.58
C GLY A 133 -0.22 -9.52 -7.14
N GLY A 134 -0.19 -9.32 -8.45
CA GLY A 134 -1.09 -8.41 -9.16
C GLY A 134 -2.56 -8.84 -9.06
N GLU A 135 -2.86 -10.14 -9.13
CA GLU A 135 -4.22 -10.67 -8.96
C GLU A 135 -4.78 -10.38 -7.56
N HIS A 136 -4.00 -10.61 -6.50
CA HIS A 136 -4.42 -10.30 -5.12
C HIS A 136 -4.76 -8.82 -4.94
N LEU A 137 -3.88 -7.93 -5.40
CA LEU A 137 -4.09 -6.49 -5.33
C LEU A 137 -5.27 -6.04 -6.18
N GLY A 138 -5.45 -6.63 -7.38
CA GLY A 138 -6.59 -6.35 -8.25
C GLY A 138 -7.93 -6.77 -7.64
N GLN A 139 -7.98 -7.95 -7.01
CA GLN A 139 -9.18 -8.42 -6.29
C GLN A 139 -9.53 -7.51 -5.11
N MET A 140 -8.52 -7.15 -4.31
CA MET A 140 -8.67 -6.21 -3.20
C MET A 140 -9.29 -4.89 -3.68
N LEU A 141 -8.73 -4.29 -4.72
CA LEU A 141 -9.18 -3.02 -5.27
C LEU A 141 -10.60 -3.11 -5.83
N GLY A 142 -10.92 -4.18 -6.56
CA GLY A 142 -12.28 -4.40 -7.09
C GLY A 142 -13.34 -4.44 -5.99
N ILE A 143 -13.05 -5.11 -4.87
CA ILE A 143 -13.98 -5.18 -3.72
C ILE A 143 -14.09 -3.83 -3.00
N LEU A 144 -12.98 -3.11 -2.86
CA LEU A 144 -12.96 -1.79 -2.22
C LEU A 144 -13.71 -0.73 -3.03
N SER A 145 -13.57 -0.73 -4.36
CA SER A 145 -14.30 0.16 -5.26
C SER A 145 -15.81 -0.06 -5.24
N LEU A 146 -16.28 -1.30 -5.05
CA LEU A 146 -17.71 -1.62 -5.01
C LEU A 146 -18.46 -1.08 -3.79
N ARG A 147 -17.76 -0.71 -2.72
CA ARG A 147 -18.40 -0.37 -1.45
C ARG A 147 -18.42 1.13 -1.15
N ASP A 148 -17.97 1.99 -2.07
CA ASP A 148 -17.75 3.42 -1.83
C ASP A 148 -16.92 3.71 -0.55
N LEU A 149 -16.22 2.70 -0.02
CA LEU A 149 -15.46 2.78 1.23
C LEU A 149 -14.20 3.63 1.06
N TRP A 150 -13.81 3.84 -0.19
CA TRP A 150 -12.70 4.69 -0.58
C TRP A 150 -13.32 5.95 -1.19
N GLY A 151 -13.09 7.09 -0.53
CA GLY A 151 -13.12 8.38 -1.22
C GLY A 151 -12.08 8.44 -2.34
N PRO A 152 -11.59 9.62 -2.75
CA PRO A 152 -10.56 9.77 -3.78
C PRO A 152 -9.17 9.32 -3.32
N ALA A 153 -9.05 8.06 -2.94
CA ALA A 153 -7.85 7.43 -2.46
C ALA A 153 -7.10 6.79 -3.65
N LEU A 154 -5.84 7.18 -3.82
CA LEU A 154 -5.00 6.84 -4.96
C LEU A 154 -4.08 5.68 -4.54
N ILE A 155 -4.22 4.51 -5.17
CA ILE A 155 -3.22 3.45 -5.03
C ILE A 155 -2.39 3.45 -6.31
N LEU A 156 -1.13 3.83 -6.18
CA LEU A 156 -0.17 3.79 -7.29
C LEU A 156 0.47 2.39 -7.33
N LEU A 157 0.03 1.58 -8.29
CA LEU A 157 0.60 0.26 -8.58
C LEU A 157 1.39 0.30 -9.89
N ASN A 158 2.71 0.51 -9.82
CA ASN A 158 3.55 0.34 -11.01
C ASN A 158 4.08 -1.11 -11.09
N LEU A 159 3.32 -1.98 -11.78
CA LEU A 159 3.72 -3.37 -12.04
C LEU A 159 4.71 -3.48 -13.22
N PRO A 160 5.65 -4.45 -13.22
CA PRO A 160 6.71 -4.55 -14.21
C PRO A 160 6.21 -4.76 -15.67
N LYS A 161 7.02 -4.25 -16.61
CA LYS A 161 6.72 -3.93 -18.02
C LYS A 161 6.26 -5.09 -18.95
N SER A 162 6.06 -6.33 -18.49
CA SER A 162 5.85 -7.49 -19.37
C SER A 162 4.39 -7.94 -19.54
N LYS A 163 3.42 -7.03 -19.40
CA LYS A 163 1.95 -7.19 -19.52
C LYS A 163 1.24 -7.31 -18.16
N SER A 164 1.02 -6.17 -17.51
CA SER A 164 -0.10 -5.90 -16.60
C SER A 164 0.05 -4.45 -16.12
N ARG A 165 -0.47 -3.49 -16.88
CA ARG A 165 -0.52 -2.10 -16.40
C ARG A 165 -1.77 -1.96 -15.54
N VAL A 166 -1.63 -1.66 -14.25
CA VAL A 166 -2.76 -1.31 -13.37
C VAL A 166 -2.53 0.12 -12.86
N LEU A 167 -3.20 1.09 -13.48
CA LEU A 167 -3.41 2.42 -12.92
C LEU A 167 -4.78 2.43 -12.25
N ILE A 168 -4.87 2.82 -10.98
CA ILE A 168 -6.17 3.15 -10.35
C ILE A 168 -6.18 4.63 -10.01
N VAL A 169 -6.80 5.41 -10.91
CA VAL A 169 -7.16 6.81 -10.70
C VAL A 169 -8.55 6.84 -10.08
N SER A 170 -8.67 7.34 -8.84
CA SER A 170 -9.98 7.71 -8.30
C SER A 170 -10.39 9.09 -8.84
N GLN A 171 -11.58 9.10 -9.45
CA GLN A 171 -12.35 10.22 -10.00
C GLN A 171 -11.58 11.30 -10.79
N GLY A 172 -11.66 11.20 -12.12
CA GLY A 172 -11.79 12.39 -12.97
C GLY A 172 -10.62 12.79 -13.84
N LYS A 173 -9.55 11.98 -13.98
CA LYS A 173 -8.51 12.23 -14.99
C LYS A 173 -8.23 10.98 -15.82
N THR A 174 -8.71 11.03 -17.06
CA THR A 174 -8.41 10.10 -18.14
C THR A 174 -6.92 10.14 -18.46
N PHE A 175 -6.26 8.98 -18.40
CA PHE A 175 -4.99 8.77 -19.08
C PHE A 175 -5.17 7.69 -20.14
N THR A 176 -4.88 8.08 -21.38
CA THR A 176 -4.95 7.26 -22.57
C THR A 176 -3.81 6.23 -22.57
N ASN A 177 -4.14 5.00 -22.98
CA ASN A 177 -3.27 3.83 -23.19
C ASN A 177 -3.04 2.87 -22.01
N LEU A 178 -4.03 2.00 -21.81
CA LEU A 178 -3.92 0.74 -21.08
C LEU A 178 -4.30 -0.42 -22.01
N SER A 179 -3.33 -1.29 -22.33
CA SER A 179 -3.62 -2.62 -22.86
C SER A 179 -3.95 -3.54 -21.68
N LEU A 180 -5.24 -3.83 -21.51
CA LEU A 180 -5.74 -4.79 -20.53
C LEU A 180 -5.37 -6.21 -20.99
N SER A 181 -4.87 -7.04 -20.07
CA SER A 181 -4.76 -8.49 -20.33
C SER A 181 -6.16 -9.11 -20.32
N LEU A 182 -6.37 -10.14 -21.16
CA LEU A 182 -7.64 -10.84 -21.34
C LEU A 182 -8.26 -11.34 -20.01
N SER A 183 -7.44 -11.63 -19.00
CA SER A 183 -7.85 -12.11 -17.68
C SER A 183 -8.64 -11.06 -16.89
N ILE A 184 -8.23 -9.79 -16.96
CA ILE A 184 -8.91 -8.68 -16.26
C ILE A 184 -10.13 -8.22 -17.06
N SER A 185 -10.05 -8.24 -18.40
CA SER A 185 -11.19 -7.91 -19.26
C SER A 185 -12.35 -8.88 -19.09
N ALA A 186 -12.08 -10.18 -18.90
CA ALA A 186 -13.11 -11.20 -18.67
C ALA A 186 -13.78 -11.07 -17.29
N TYR A 187 -13.07 -10.51 -16.32
CA TYR A 187 -13.58 -10.27 -14.97
C TYR A 187 -14.44 -8.99 -14.90
N LEU A 188 -14.02 -7.93 -15.61
CA LEU A 188 -14.78 -6.68 -15.75
C LEU A 188 -16.04 -6.84 -16.63
N SER A 189 -16.04 -7.79 -17.58
CA SER A 189 -17.22 -8.07 -18.43
C SER A 189 -18.37 -8.78 -17.71
N GLN A 190 -18.18 -9.22 -16.46
CA GLN A 190 -19.23 -9.84 -15.64
C GLN A 190 -20.02 -8.83 -14.80
N TRP A 191 -19.73 -7.53 -14.91
CA TRP A 191 -20.37 -6.48 -14.13
C TRP A 191 -21.56 -5.86 -14.89
N PRO A 192 -22.68 -5.56 -14.19
CA PRO A 192 -23.84 -4.92 -14.83
C PRO A 192 -23.47 -3.52 -15.34
N LEU A 193 -23.78 -3.26 -16.60
CA LEU A 193 -23.40 -2.09 -17.41
C LEU A 193 -24.00 -0.73 -16.97
N ASP A 194 -24.72 -0.68 -15.86
CA ASP A 194 -25.59 0.46 -15.55
C ASP A 194 -24.94 1.58 -14.73
N SER A 195 -23.60 1.67 -14.71
CA SER A 195 -22.91 2.83 -14.16
C SER A 195 -21.65 3.18 -14.97
N LYS A 196 -21.87 3.76 -16.16
CA LYS A 196 -20.93 4.61 -16.93
C LYS A 196 -19.48 4.10 -17.08
N CYS A 197 -19.28 2.86 -17.50
CA CYS A 197 -18.02 2.45 -18.13
C CYS A 197 -18.19 2.43 -19.65
N MET A 198 -17.83 3.54 -20.32
CA MET A 198 -17.71 3.55 -21.79
C MET A 198 -16.40 2.87 -22.18
N LEU A 199 -16.49 1.65 -22.72
CA LEU A 199 -15.43 1.00 -23.49
C LEU A 199 -15.45 1.58 -24.91
N PHE A 200 -14.48 2.43 -25.25
CA PHE A 200 -14.25 2.77 -26.66
C PHE A 200 -13.31 1.75 -27.29
N ASN A 201 -13.90 0.93 -28.14
CA ASN A 201 -13.24 -0.02 -29.01
C ASN A 201 -12.94 0.72 -30.33
N HIS A 202 -11.68 0.98 -30.66
CA HIS A 202 -11.34 1.37 -32.03
C HIS A 202 -10.08 0.67 -32.51
N THR A 203 -10.36 -0.33 -33.36
CA THR A 203 -9.58 -0.79 -34.51
C THR A 203 -8.55 0.24 -35.00
N VAL A 204 -7.29 -0.16 -34.96
CA VAL A 204 -6.23 0.40 -35.81
C VAL A 204 -6.44 -0.14 -37.21
N LEU A 205 -6.43 0.74 -38.22
CA LEU A 205 -5.92 0.53 -39.58
C LEU A 205 -6.17 1.78 -40.44
N PRO A 206 -5.31 2.09 -41.42
CA PRO A 206 -3.85 2.06 -41.44
C PRO A 206 -3.22 3.43 -41.14
#